data_AF-A0A3R9HS37-F1
#
_entry.id   AF-A0A3R9HS37-F1
#
_cell.length_a   1.000
_cell.length_b   1.000
_cell.length_c   1.000
_cell.angle_alpha   90.00
_cell.angle_beta   90.00
_cell.angle_gamma   90.00
#
_symmetry.space_group_name_H-M   'P 1'
#
loop_
_entity.id
_entity.type
_entity.pdbx_description
1 polymer ?
#
loop_
_entity_poly.entity_id
_entity_poly.type
_entity_poly.pdbx_seq_one_letter_code
_entity_poly.pdbx_strand_id
1 'polypeptide(L)' 'MTKVTYPRFVDIDRNGVSMKVFETSNGNEEWCSPTGRELQNSPEPMDHWLEYEDSEGELHYGR' A
#
# COMPACT_ATOMS: atom_id res chain seq x y z
N MET A 1 -7.54 -23.09 -13.73
CA MET A 1 -7.18 -22.14 -12.65
C MET A 1 -5.84 -21.54 -13.00
N THR A 2 -5.77 -20.22 -13.13
CA THR A 2 -4.50 -19.51 -13.30
C THR A 2 -3.73 -19.60 -11.99
N LYS A 3 -2.48 -20.10 -12.02
CA LYS A 3 -1.63 -20.17 -10.84
C LYS A 3 -1.19 -18.75 -10.48
N VAL A 4 -1.69 -18.22 -9.37
CA VAL A 4 -1.23 -16.93 -8.84
C VAL A 4 0.21 -17.10 -8.34
N THR A 5 1.08 -16.18 -8.73
CA THR A 5 2.48 -16.13 -8.26
C THR A 5 2.63 -14.91 -7.37
N TYR A 6 3.30 -15.08 -6.24
CA TYR A 6 3.55 -14.05 -5.24
C TYR A 6 5.05 -13.71 -5.18
N PRO A 7 5.42 -12.48 -4.78
CA PRO A 7 4.53 -11.35 -4.50
C PRO A 7 3.88 -10.81 -5.78
N ARG A 8 2.73 -10.17 -5.64
CA ARG A 8 2.05 -9.47 -6.74
C ARG A 8 1.47 -8.14 -6.29
N PHE A 9 1.31 -7.24 -7.24
CA PHE A 9 0.48 -6.06 -7.06
C PHE A 9 -0.88 -6.26 -7.70
N VAL A 10 -1.91 -5.74 -7.04
CA VAL A 10 -3.27 -5.69 -7.57
C VAL A 10 -3.79 -4.26 -7.46
N ASP A 11 -4.55 -3.84 -8.46
CA ASP A 11 -5.31 -2.59 -8.39
C ASP A 11 -6.56 -2.80 -7.55
N ILE A 12 -6.88 -1.83 -6.69
CA ILE A 12 -8.03 -1.83 -5.82
C ILE A 12 -8.83 -0.53 -5.98
N ASP A 13 -10.11 -0.58 -5.61
CA ASP A 13 -10.86 0.66 -5.47
C ASP A 13 -10.37 1.40 -4.21
N ARG A 14 -9.90 2.64 -4.40
CA ARG A 14 -9.47 3.50 -3.29
C ARG A 14 -10.63 4.19 -2.58
N ASN A 15 -11.86 4.11 -3.11
CA ASN A 15 -13.02 4.69 -2.46
C ASN A 15 -13.24 4.05 -1.09
N GLY A 16 -13.19 4.87 -0.03
CA GLY A 16 -13.32 4.39 1.35
C GLY A 16 -11.99 3.98 2.01
N VAL A 17 -10.87 4.05 1.30
CA VAL A 17 -9.54 3.92 1.91
C VAL A 17 -9.10 5.28 2.46
N SER A 18 -8.88 5.35 3.76
CA SER A 18 -8.38 6.58 4.43
C SER A 18 -6.89 6.76 4.20
N MET A 19 -6.45 8.03 4.18
CA MET A 19 -5.03 8.38 4.30
C MET A 19 -4.45 7.84 5.61
N LYS A 20 -3.14 7.62 5.64
CA LYS A 20 -2.44 7.09 6.81
C LYS A 20 -1.13 7.86 7.04
N VAL A 21 -0.74 7.97 8.30
CA VAL A 21 0.50 8.64 8.69
C VAL A 21 1.69 7.67 8.56
N PHE A 22 2.75 8.12 7.90
CA PHE A 22 4.04 7.43 7.82
C PHE A 22 5.18 8.41 8.09
N GLU A 23 6.32 7.88 8.56
CA GLU A 23 7.57 8.63 8.65
C GLU A 23 8.23 8.66 7.26
N THR A 24 8.46 9.87 6.75
CA THR A 24 9.19 10.15 5.51
C THR A 24 10.69 9.91 5.69
N SER A 25 11.45 9.75 4.59
CA SER A 25 12.92 9.64 4.66
C SER A 25 13.61 10.83 5.35
N ASN A 26 12.96 12.00 5.38
CA ASN A 26 13.42 13.17 6.12
C ASN A 26 13.10 13.15 7.63
N GLY A 27 12.49 12.08 8.13
CA GLY A 27 12.15 11.87 9.54
C GLY A 27 10.90 12.62 10.01
N ASN A 28 10.10 13.16 9.09
CA ASN A 28 8.84 13.82 9.41
C ASN A 28 7.68 12.84 9.27
N GLU A 29 6.66 12.97 10.12
CA GLU A 29 5.39 12.27 9.94
C GLU A 29 4.48 13.01 8.96
N GLU A 30 3.96 12.32 7.94
CA GLU A 30 3.07 12.90 6.93
C GLU A 30 1.84 12.01 6.68
N TRP A 31 0.70 12.65 6.38
CA TRP A 31 -0.47 11.98 5.82
C TRP A 31 -0.24 11.58 4.36
N CYS A 32 -0.03 10.28 4.14
CA CYS A 32 0.18 9.70 2.82
C CYS A 32 -1.14 9.26 2.18
N SER A 33 -1.26 9.46 0.88
CA SER A 33 -2.47 9.15 0.11
C SER A 33 -2.46 7.71 -0.42
N PRO A 34 -3.58 6.96 -0.39
CA PRO A 34 -3.62 5.63 -0.97
C PRO A 34 -3.46 5.70 -2.50
N THR A 35 -2.57 4.88 -3.05
CA THR A 35 -2.30 4.87 -4.50
C THR A 35 -3.38 4.13 -5.29
N GLY A 36 -4.18 3.31 -4.62
CA GLY A 36 -5.11 2.37 -5.25
C GLY A 36 -4.46 1.05 -5.63
N ARG A 37 -3.29 0.72 -5.05
CA ARG A 37 -2.64 -0.58 -5.21
C ARG A 37 -2.47 -1.29 -3.87
N GLU A 38 -2.44 -2.60 -3.95
CA GLU A 38 -2.16 -3.49 -2.81
C GLU A 38 -1.04 -4.46 -3.19
N LEU A 39 -0.04 -4.57 -2.31
CA LEU A 39 1.00 -5.58 -2.36
C LEU A 39 0.53 -6.84 -1.63
N GLN A 40 0.38 -7.94 -2.35
CA GLN A 40 0.04 -9.24 -1.79
C GLN A 40 1.29 -10.13 -1.76
N ASN A 41 1.74 -10.52 -0.57
CA ASN A 41 2.89 -11.42 -0.41
C ASN A 41 2.49 -12.91 -0.35
N SER A 42 1.23 -13.20 -0.06
CA SER A 42 0.68 -14.56 0.00
C SER A 42 -0.85 -14.54 -0.26
N PRO A 43 -1.54 -15.69 -0.35
CA PRO A 43 -3.00 -15.71 -0.44
C PRO A 43 -3.70 -15.23 0.84
N GLU A 44 -3.01 -15.17 1.98
CA GLU A 44 -3.60 -14.78 3.25
C GLU A 44 -3.81 -13.25 3.30
N PRO A 45 -5.00 -12.75 3.68
CA PRO A 45 -5.25 -11.31 3.80
C PRO A 45 -4.31 -10.61 4.79
N MET A 46 -3.79 -11.35 5.78
CA MET A 46 -2.77 -10.86 6.73
C MET A 46 -1.39 -10.65 6.11
N ASP A 47 -1.20 -10.95 4.82
CA ASP A 47 0.02 -10.67 4.05
C ASP A 47 -0.22 -9.62 2.95
N HIS A 48 -1.36 -8.94 2.97
CA HIS A 48 -1.74 -7.90 2.02
C HIS A 48 -1.49 -6.51 2.61
N TRP A 49 -0.95 -5.60 1.82
CA TRP A 49 -0.54 -4.26 2.28
C TRP A 49 -1.01 -3.22 1.29
N LEU A 50 -1.74 -2.22 1.78
CA LEU A 50 -2.14 -1.06 0.97
C LEU A 50 -0.92 -0.18 0.72
N GLU A 51 -0.74 0.23 -0.54
CA GLU A 51 0.32 1.13 -0.96
C GLU A 51 -0.15 2.59 -0.81
N TYR A 52 0.71 3.40 -0.21
CA TYR A 52 0.52 4.83 0.02
C TYR A 52 1.71 5.60 -0.55
N GLU A 53 1.48 6.83 -0.97
CA GLU A 53 2.52 7.73 -1.49
C GLU A 53 2.54 9.01 -0.64
N ASP A 54 3.74 9.44 -0.25
CA ASP A 54 3.97 10.71 0.43
C ASP A 54 4.22 11.87 -0.56
N SER A 55 4.40 13.09 -0.04
CA SER A 55 4.68 14.27 -0.88
C SER A 55 6.04 14.26 -1.57
N GLU A 56 6.97 13.40 -1.15
CA GLU A 56 8.29 13.22 -1.76
C GLU A 56 8.28 12.16 -2.88
N GLY A 57 7.16 11.45 -3.05
CA GLY A 57 6.98 10.37 -4.01
C GLY A 57 7.51 9.02 -3.52
N GLU A 58 7.79 8.88 -2.22
CA GLU A 58 8.16 7.58 -1.64
C GLU A 58 6.92 6.74 -1.34
N LEU A 59 7.08 5.42 -1.48
CA LEU A 59 6.00 4.46 -1.29
C LEU A 59 6.07 3.82 0.10
N HIS A 60 4.95 3.82 0.78
CA HIS A 60 4.74 3.27 2.11
C HIS A 60 3.70 2.16 2.06
N TYR A 61 3.77 1.21 3.00
CA TYR A 61 2.90 0.05 3.03
C TYR A 61 2.24 -0.11 4.40
N GLY A 62 0.90 -0.14 4.43
CA GLY A 62 0.12 -0.15 5.67
C GLY A 62 -1.20 -0.91 5.60
N ARG A 63 -1.85 -0.99 6.76
CA ARG A 63 -3.20 -1.56 7.00
C ARG A 63 -4.01 -0.65 7.91
#